data_AF-A0A6N7AXJ1-F1
#
_entry.id   AF-A0A6N7AXJ1-F1
#
_cell.length_a   1.000
_cell.length_b   1.000
_cell.length_c   1.000
_cell.angle_alpha   90.00
_cell.angle_beta   90.00
_cell.angle_gamma   90.00
#
_symmetry.space_group_name_H-M   'P 1'
#
loop_
_entity.id
_entity.type
_entity.pdbx_description
1 polymer ?
#
loop_
_entity_poly.entity_id
_entity_poly.type
_entity_poly.pdbx_seq_one_letter_code
_entity_poly.pdbx_strand_id
1 'polypeptide(L)'
;MLNSIKRSVSGLMAQVQRLTVVGNNIANATTPGFKRSEGSFSELLMVELDHASTPLKPESPKDVPHGVEYTPQVLFTQGSLVPTNRSLDIALEGSGFIELQDNTGKPVYVRGGSFTLDAVGRIVHSSGAVIPRIQIDPEASAISIDPTGEIAITHAGEVVVLGAIRLVEFANPSGLESPGHGQYVPSENSGPQTPSKSTQVHQGHVETSNVSLADEMTSLIRAQRAYQINAKSIKLLDEMWEKTNTIRR
;
A
#
# COMPACT_ATOMS: atom_id res chain seq x y z
N MET A 1 -28.49 -20.77 -13.35
CA MET A 1 -28.48 -19.39 -13.89
C MET A 1 -28.08 -18.35 -12.84
N LEU A 2 -28.81 -18.18 -11.74
CA LEU A 2 -28.48 -17.19 -10.69
C LEU A 2 -27.04 -17.36 -10.16
N ASN A 3 -26.60 -18.59 -9.94
CA ASN A 3 -25.22 -18.89 -9.50
C ASN A 3 -24.18 -18.56 -10.59
N SER A 4 -24.52 -18.65 -11.88
CA SER A 4 -23.62 -18.25 -12.98
C SER A 4 -23.50 -16.73 -13.06
N ILE A 5 -24.61 -16.00 -12.92
CA ILE A 5 -24.60 -14.53 -12.90
C ILE A 5 -23.80 -14.03 -11.70
N LYS A 6 -23.99 -14.59 -10.51
CA LYS A 6 -23.21 -14.25 -9.31
C LYS A 6 -21.70 -14.46 -9.50
N ARG A 7 -21.29 -15.55 -10.17
CA ARG A 7 -19.89 -15.81 -10.52
C ARG A 7 -19.34 -14.81 -11.55
N SER A 8 -20.10 -14.52 -12.61
CA SER A 8 -19.69 -13.53 -13.61
C SER A 8 -19.62 -12.11 -13.04
N VAL A 9 -20.53 -11.75 -12.11
CA VAL A 9 -20.55 -10.45 -11.43
C VAL A 9 -19.36 -10.30 -10.48
N SER A 10 -19.08 -11.31 -9.64
CA SER A 10 -17.88 -11.28 -8.78
C SER A 10 -16.59 -11.21 -9.60
N GLY A 11 -16.50 -11.97 -10.71
CA GLY A 11 -15.40 -11.86 -11.66
C GLY A 11 -15.28 -10.47 -12.30
N LEU A 12 -16.39 -9.84 -12.66
CA LEU A 12 -16.40 -8.48 -13.19
C LEU A 12 -15.90 -7.46 -12.15
N MET A 13 -16.41 -7.53 -10.92
CA MET A 13 -16.02 -6.66 -9.81
C MET A 13 -14.53 -6.81 -9.48
N ALA A 14 -14.03 -8.03 -9.43
CA ALA A 14 -12.62 -8.31 -9.21
C ALA A 14 -11.72 -7.70 -10.32
N GLN A 15 -12.16 -7.74 -11.59
CA GLN A 15 -11.43 -7.06 -12.67
C GLN A 15 -11.52 -5.54 -12.59
N VAL A 16 -12.65 -4.96 -12.17
CA VAL A 16 -12.77 -3.51 -11.93
C VAL A 16 -11.81 -3.07 -10.82
N GLN A 17 -11.73 -3.82 -9.73
CA GLN A 17 -10.81 -3.52 -8.64
C GLN A 17 -9.35 -3.61 -9.09
N ARG A 18 -9.00 -4.63 -9.89
CA ARG A 18 -7.68 -4.72 -10.52
C ARG A 18 -7.37 -3.51 -11.41
N LEU A 19 -8.33 -3.06 -12.23
CA LEU A 19 -8.18 -1.86 -13.06
C LEU A 19 -7.93 -0.60 -12.21
N THR A 20 -8.64 -0.45 -11.09
CA THR A 20 -8.43 0.66 -10.15
C THR A 20 -7.03 0.64 -9.55
N VAL A 21 -6.55 -0.55 -9.14
CA VAL A 21 -5.20 -0.69 -8.57
C VAL A 21 -4.10 -0.39 -9.58
N VAL A 22 -4.21 -0.95 -10.79
CA VAL A 22 -3.26 -0.66 -11.89
C VAL A 22 -3.30 0.83 -12.26
N GLY A 23 -4.49 1.42 -12.35
CA GLY A 23 -4.65 2.86 -12.60
C GLY A 23 -4.00 3.72 -11.52
N ASN A 24 -4.14 3.35 -10.24
CA ASN A 24 -3.49 4.02 -9.14
C ASN A 24 -1.95 3.88 -9.18
N ASN A 25 -1.44 2.70 -9.54
CA ASN A 25 0.00 2.49 -9.73
C ASN A 25 0.56 3.38 -10.85
N ILE A 26 -0.11 3.40 -12.01
CA ILE A 26 0.29 4.23 -13.16
C ILE A 26 0.31 5.71 -12.78
N ALA A 27 -0.75 6.19 -12.11
CA ALA A 27 -0.87 7.58 -11.71
C ALA A 27 0.25 8.01 -10.73
N ASN A 28 0.71 7.09 -9.89
CA ASN A 28 1.75 7.34 -8.89
C ASN A 28 3.13 6.84 -9.29
N ALA A 29 3.35 6.45 -10.55
CA ALA A 29 4.63 5.91 -11.01
C ALA A 29 5.80 6.90 -10.85
N THR A 30 5.51 8.21 -10.85
CA THR A 30 6.49 9.27 -10.61
C THR A 30 6.42 9.85 -9.19
N THR A 31 5.50 9.39 -8.35
CA THR A 31 5.34 9.88 -6.98
C THR A 31 6.47 9.31 -6.12
N PRO A 32 7.32 10.15 -5.51
CA PRO A 32 8.40 9.66 -4.67
C PRO A 32 7.84 8.92 -3.44
N GLY A 33 8.50 7.83 -3.06
CA GLY A 33 8.12 6.97 -1.94
C GLY A 33 6.90 6.08 -2.19
N PHE A 34 6.22 6.18 -3.35
CA PHE A 34 5.04 5.37 -3.64
C PHE A 34 5.39 3.89 -3.82
N LYS A 35 4.65 3.02 -3.13
CA LYS A 35 4.77 1.56 -3.24
C LYS A 35 3.65 0.98 -4.08
N ARG A 36 4.05 0.26 -5.14
CA ARG A 36 3.20 -0.50 -6.04
C ARG A 36 2.28 -1.41 -5.24
N SER A 37 1.00 -1.38 -5.57
CA SER A 37 0.02 -2.32 -5.06
C SER A 37 -0.23 -3.41 -6.09
N GLU A 38 -0.21 -4.67 -5.68
CA GLU A 38 -0.50 -5.82 -6.51
C GLU A 38 -1.52 -6.69 -5.80
N GLY A 39 -2.53 -7.17 -6.53
CA GLY A 39 -3.55 -8.03 -5.94
C GLY A 39 -3.48 -9.45 -6.44
N SER A 40 -3.85 -10.36 -5.56
CA SER A 40 -4.06 -11.77 -5.88
C SER A 40 -5.55 -12.05 -6.06
N PHE A 41 -5.85 -12.99 -6.94
CA PHE A 41 -7.21 -13.51 -7.08
C PHE A 41 -7.35 -14.73 -6.17
N SER A 42 -8.38 -14.71 -5.32
CA SER A 42 -8.73 -15.81 -4.43
C SER A 42 -10.11 -16.34 -4.77
N GLU A 43 -10.26 -17.66 -4.74
CA GLU A 43 -11.56 -18.30 -4.96
C GLU A 43 -12.45 -18.14 -3.72
N LEU A 44 -13.72 -17.82 -3.96
CA LEU A 44 -14.73 -17.79 -2.89
C LEU A 44 -15.43 -19.14 -2.81
N LEU A 45 -15.29 -19.81 -1.67
CA LEU A 45 -16.08 -20.99 -1.32
C LEU A 45 -17.43 -20.52 -0.75
N MET A 46 -18.53 -20.97 -1.34
CA MET A 46 -19.85 -20.79 -0.75
C MET A 46 -20.20 -22.07 0.00
N VAL A 47 -20.34 -21.99 1.32
CA VAL A 47 -20.97 -23.05 2.10
C VAL A 47 -22.45 -22.74 2.12
N GLU A 48 -23.26 -23.61 1.51
CA GLU A 48 -24.71 -23.56 1.65
C GLU A 48 -25.04 -23.97 3.09
N LEU A 49 -25.42 -23.01 3.94
CA LEU A 49 -25.94 -23.29 5.28
C LEU A 49 -27.36 -23.81 5.12
N ASP A 50 -27.52 -25.13 5.02
CA ASP A 50 -28.85 -25.74 5.01
C ASP A 50 -29.46 -25.63 6.41
N HIS A 51 -30.50 -24.81 6.56
CA HIS A 51 -31.29 -24.69 7.79
C HIS A 51 -32.27 -25.87 7.89
N ALA A 52 -31.75 -27.10 7.86
CA ALA A 52 -32.48 -28.30 8.20
C ALA A 52 -31.58 -29.15 9.10
N SER A 53 -32.12 -29.51 10.26
CA SER A 53 -31.50 -30.27 11.34
C SER A 53 -31.01 -31.66 10.90
N THR A 54 -29.93 -31.70 10.14
CA THR A 54 -29.22 -32.91 9.75
C THR A 54 -27.73 -32.71 10.01
N PRO A 55 -27.03 -33.71 10.59
CA PRO A 55 -25.60 -33.60 10.84
C PRO A 55 -24.91 -33.31 9.51
N LEU A 56 -23.99 -32.34 9.52
CA LEU A 56 -23.10 -31.97 8.42
C LEU A 56 -22.40 -33.25 7.90
N LYS A 57 -23.02 -33.92 6.94
CA LYS A 57 -22.32 -34.86 6.08
C LYS A 57 -21.62 -33.97 5.06
N PRO A 58 -20.27 -33.96 5.02
CA PRO A 58 -19.58 -33.36 3.91
C PRO A 58 -19.88 -34.26 2.69
N GLU A 59 -20.88 -33.88 1.89
CA GLU A 59 -20.97 -34.40 0.53
C GLU A 59 -19.65 -34.04 -0.16
N SER A 60 -18.86 -35.08 -0.45
CA SER A 60 -17.57 -34.97 -1.13
C SER A 60 -17.77 -34.48 -2.58
N PRO A 61 -16.76 -33.81 -3.17
CA PRO A 61 -16.81 -32.41 -3.52
C PRO A 61 -17.32 -32.20 -4.95
N LYS A 62 -18.35 -31.38 -5.09
CA LYS A 62 -18.46 -30.49 -6.25
C LYS A 62 -18.17 -29.08 -5.74
N ASP A 63 -16.93 -28.89 -5.30
CA ASP A 63 -16.36 -27.57 -4.97
C ASP A 63 -16.29 -26.76 -6.26
N VAL A 64 -17.44 -26.26 -6.70
CA VAL A 64 -17.49 -25.36 -7.84
C VAL A 64 -17.36 -23.95 -7.27
N PRO A 65 -16.18 -23.30 -7.37
CA PRO A 65 -15.96 -22.00 -6.78
C PRO A 65 -17.07 -21.02 -7.18
N HIS A 66 -17.59 -20.31 -6.18
CA HIS A 66 -18.81 -19.51 -6.30
C HIS A 66 -18.57 -18.06 -6.68
N GLY A 67 -17.30 -17.68 -6.79
CA GLY A 67 -16.86 -16.39 -7.25
C GLY A 67 -15.37 -16.25 -7.10
N VAL A 68 -14.90 -15.04 -7.37
CA VAL A 68 -13.51 -14.65 -7.20
C VAL A 68 -13.49 -13.32 -6.46
N GLU A 69 -12.53 -13.18 -5.56
CA GLU A 69 -12.20 -11.93 -4.89
C GLU A 69 -10.82 -11.46 -5.34
N TYR A 70 -10.63 -10.14 -5.40
CA TYR A 70 -9.33 -9.55 -5.66
C TYR A 70 -8.86 -8.80 -4.41
N THR A 71 -7.78 -9.28 -3.79
CA THR A 71 -7.25 -8.69 -2.57
C THR A 71 -5.96 -7.93 -2.90
N PRO A 72 -5.97 -6.59 -2.90
CA PRO A 72 -4.77 -5.81 -3.14
C PRO A 72 -3.84 -5.83 -1.93
N GLN A 73 -2.54 -5.89 -2.17
CA GLN A 73 -1.51 -5.80 -1.16
C GLN A 73 -0.41 -4.85 -1.65
N VAL A 74 0.14 -4.07 -0.72
CA VAL A 74 1.27 -3.18 -1.02
C VAL A 74 2.56 -3.99 -1.04
N LEU A 75 3.36 -3.82 -2.11
CA LEU A 75 4.64 -4.47 -2.26
C LEU A 75 5.78 -3.52 -1.83
N PHE A 76 6.41 -3.85 -0.70
CA PHE A 76 7.46 -3.03 -0.07
C PHE A 76 8.87 -3.30 -0.63
N THR A 77 8.99 -3.46 -1.95
CA THR A 77 10.32 -3.51 -2.58
C THR A 77 10.95 -2.11 -2.63
N GLN A 78 12.26 -2.05 -2.48
CA GLN A 78 13.04 -0.81 -2.53
C GLN A 78 13.03 -0.26 -3.97
N GLY A 79 12.74 1.04 -4.10
CA GLY A 79 12.92 1.80 -5.33
C GLY A 79 14.30 2.45 -5.41
N SER A 80 14.65 3.03 -6.55
CA SER A 80 15.94 3.72 -6.72
C SER A 80 15.99 4.98 -5.85
N LEU A 81 17.14 5.25 -5.24
CA LEU A 81 17.39 6.46 -4.47
C LEU A 81 17.87 7.56 -5.41
N VAL A 82 17.21 8.72 -5.40
CA VAL A 82 17.58 9.88 -6.22
C VAL A 82 18.04 11.03 -5.32
N PRO A 83 19.23 11.61 -5.56
CA PRO A 83 19.69 12.76 -4.81
C PRO A 83 18.86 14.00 -5.14
N THR A 84 18.36 14.69 -4.11
CA THR A 84 17.61 15.96 -4.23
C THR A 84 18.39 17.16 -3.72
N ASN A 85 19.55 16.95 -3.09
CA ASN A 85 20.42 17.99 -2.49
C ASN A 85 19.73 18.85 -1.41
N ARG A 86 18.59 18.43 -0.87
CA ARG A 86 17.92 19.10 0.23
C ARG A 86 18.17 18.34 1.53
N SER A 87 18.74 19.01 2.53
CA SER A 87 19.14 18.41 3.81
C SER A 87 18.00 17.71 4.58
N LEU A 88 16.75 18.10 4.35
CA LEU A 88 15.57 17.52 5.02
C LEU A 88 14.85 16.46 4.17
N ASP A 89 15.39 16.12 3.00
CA ASP A 89 14.92 14.93 2.28
C ASP A 89 15.63 13.71 2.85
N ILE A 90 14.83 12.74 3.24
CA ILE A 90 15.32 11.54 3.90
C ILE A 90 14.78 10.34 3.13
N ALA A 91 15.69 9.48 2.68
CA ALA A 91 15.34 8.19 2.13
C ALA A 91 15.88 7.07 3.02
N LEU A 92 15.14 5.98 3.11
CA LEU A 92 15.58 4.78 3.81
C LEU A 92 16.09 3.76 2.81
N GLU A 93 17.22 3.13 3.14
CA GLU A 93 17.71 1.94 2.48
C GLU A 93 17.50 0.73 3.41
N GLY A 94 16.72 -0.25 2.95
CA GLY A 94 16.34 -1.43 3.74
C GLY A 94 14.83 -1.56 3.88
N SER A 95 14.34 -2.37 4.83
CA SER A 95 12.92 -2.69 5.05
C SER A 95 12.25 -1.86 6.15
N GLY A 96 12.99 -0.97 6.82
CA GLY A 96 12.45 -0.19 7.94
C GLY A 96 11.55 0.99 7.55
N PHE A 97 10.92 1.56 8.57
CA PHE A 97 10.02 2.70 8.52
C PHE A 97 10.41 3.70 9.61
N ILE A 98 10.18 4.99 9.36
CA ILE A 98 10.31 6.06 10.34
C ILE A 98 8.99 6.15 11.12
N GLU A 99 9.09 6.11 12.45
CA GLU A 99 7.97 6.40 13.34
C GLU A 99 7.76 7.92 13.45
N LEU A 100 6.59 8.38 13.03
CA LEU A 100 6.10 9.75 13.18
C LEU A 100 4.89 9.77 14.10
N GLN A 101 4.48 10.96 14.54
CA GLN A 101 3.20 11.20 15.19
C GLN A 101 2.29 12.05 14.32
N ASP A 102 1.07 11.59 14.12
CA ASP A 102 0.03 12.39 13.49
C ASP A 102 -0.43 13.53 14.43
N ASN A 103 -1.22 14.48 13.93
CA ASN A 103 -1.75 15.61 14.69
C ASN A 103 -2.64 15.17 15.88
N THR A 104 -3.11 13.92 15.86
CA THR A 104 -3.85 13.28 16.96
C THR A 104 -2.95 12.62 18.02
N GLY A 105 -1.63 12.61 17.82
CA GLY A 105 -0.64 11.96 18.69
C GLY A 105 -0.50 10.45 18.47
N LYS A 106 -1.21 9.86 17.50
CA LYS A 106 -1.06 8.44 17.15
C LYS A 106 0.21 8.19 16.33
N PRO A 107 0.91 7.07 16.53
CA PRO A 107 2.08 6.72 15.73
C PRO A 107 1.64 6.38 14.30
N VAL A 108 2.32 6.97 13.32
CA VAL A 108 2.18 6.69 11.89
C VAL A 108 3.56 6.44 11.30
N TYR A 109 3.63 5.57 10.30
CA TYR A 109 4.88 5.08 9.76
C TYR A 109 5.07 5.56 8.33
N VAL A 110 6.27 6.01 7.99
CA VAL A 110 6.61 6.41 6.62
C VAL A 110 7.91 5.76 6.19
N ARG A 111 8.07 5.55 4.88
CA ARG A 111 9.30 4.99 4.29
C ARG A 111 10.41 6.02 4.06
N GLY A 112 10.11 7.28 4.31
CA GLY A 112 10.95 8.42 3.94
C GLY A 112 10.12 9.45 3.17
N GLY A 113 10.79 10.45 2.65
CA GLY A 113 10.17 11.53 1.89
C GLY A 113 10.74 12.88 2.23
N SER A 114 9.97 13.89 1.85
CA SER A 114 10.27 15.27 2.15
C SER A 114 9.83 15.63 3.54
N PHE A 115 10.76 16.19 4.31
CA PHE A 115 10.46 16.86 5.55
C PHE A 115 10.70 18.37 5.44
N THR A 116 9.97 19.13 6.25
CA THR A 116 10.07 20.57 6.38
C THR A 116 10.17 20.94 7.85
N LEU A 117 10.66 22.14 8.15
CA LEU A 117 10.68 22.66 9.50
C LEU A 117 9.48 23.56 9.73
N ASP A 118 8.77 23.33 10.84
CA ASP A 118 7.72 24.22 11.32
C ASP A 118 8.31 25.44 12.04
N ALA A 119 7.50 26.48 12.27
CA ALA A 119 7.91 27.71 12.97
C ALA A 119 8.39 27.47 14.41
N VAL A 120 8.03 26.33 14.99
CA VAL A 120 8.45 25.87 16.34
C VAL A 120 9.71 24.97 16.26
N GLY A 121 10.35 24.84 15.09
CA GLY A 121 11.56 24.05 14.93
C GLY A 121 11.35 22.53 14.88
N ARG A 122 10.10 22.06 14.70
CA ARG A 122 9.80 20.62 14.59
C ARG A 122 9.96 20.16 13.15
N ILE A 123 10.44 18.93 12.96
CA ILE A 123 10.50 18.29 11.64
C ILE A 123 9.12 17.70 11.31
N VAL A 124 8.51 18.22 10.26
CA VAL A 124 7.18 17.84 9.78
C VAL A 124 7.31 17.17 8.42
N HIS A 125 6.70 16.02 8.25
CA HIS A 125 6.58 15.36 6.96
C HIS A 125 5.55 16.08 6.08
N SER A 126 5.66 15.92 4.76
CA SER A 126 4.68 16.46 3.79
C SER A 126 3.21 16.11 4.09
N SER A 127 2.95 15.04 4.84
CA SER A 127 1.61 14.63 5.27
C SER A 127 1.08 15.35 6.53
N GLY A 128 1.89 16.22 7.16
CA GLY A 128 1.56 16.92 8.40
C GLY A 128 1.95 16.16 9.69
N ALA A 129 2.43 14.92 9.57
CA ALA A 129 2.93 14.16 10.72
C ALA A 129 4.33 14.66 11.14
N VAL A 130 4.62 14.63 12.44
CA VAL A 130 5.84 15.19 13.01
C VAL A 130 6.75 14.11 13.57
N ILE A 131 8.07 14.31 13.50
CA ILE A 131 9.01 13.47 14.23
C ILE A 131 8.93 13.87 15.72
N PRO A 132 8.52 12.96 16.61
CA PRO A 132 8.38 13.30 18.02
C PRO A 132 9.75 13.55 18.67
N ARG A 133 9.77 14.44 19.69
CA ARG A 133 10.91 14.67 20.60
C ARG A 133 12.18 15.31 19.99
N ILE A 134 12.13 15.76 18.74
CA ILE A 134 13.23 16.51 18.11
C ILE A 134 12.76 17.93 17.83
N GLN A 135 13.46 18.91 18.40
CA GLN A 135 13.25 20.33 18.13
C GLN A 135 14.59 20.92 17.71
N ILE A 136 14.61 21.55 16.55
CA ILE A 136 15.75 22.24 15.97
C ILE A 136 15.58 23.73 16.28
N ASP A 137 16.63 24.32 16.84
CA ASP A 137 16.68 25.77 17.06
C ASP A 137 16.69 26.50 15.70
N PRO A 138 15.85 27.53 15.47
CA PRO A 138 15.87 28.34 14.26
C PRO A 138 17.24 28.97 13.92
N GLU A 139 18.14 29.12 14.89
CA GLU A 139 19.51 29.63 14.68
C GLU A 139 20.52 28.56 14.24
N ALA A 140 20.10 27.31 14.01
CA ALA A 140 20.98 26.25 13.52
C ALA A 140 21.44 26.51 12.08
N SER A 141 22.76 26.48 11.85
CA SER A 141 23.36 26.80 10.54
C SER A 141 23.27 25.66 9.52
N ALA A 142 23.34 24.41 10.00
CA ALA A 142 23.24 23.21 9.18
C ALA A 142 22.66 22.04 9.97
N ILE A 143 21.92 21.15 9.30
CA ILE A 143 21.34 19.93 9.85
C ILE A 143 21.98 18.76 9.12
N SER A 144 22.57 17.84 9.88
CA SER A 144 23.16 16.59 9.38
C SER A 144 22.42 15.40 9.99
N ILE A 145 22.15 14.39 9.18
CA ILE A 145 21.50 13.16 9.63
C ILE A 145 22.44 12.00 9.29
N ASP A 146 22.90 11.30 10.31
CA ASP A 146 23.78 10.15 10.16
C ASP A 146 23.01 8.92 9.65
N PRO A 147 23.70 7.92 9.05
CA PRO A 147 23.07 6.70 8.56
C PRO A 147 22.31 5.88 9.62
N THR A 148 22.64 6.08 10.89
CA THR A 148 21.95 5.48 12.05
C THR A 148 20.63 6.18 12.38
N GLY A 149 20.33 7.30 11.73
CA GLY A 149 19.18 8.16 12.00
C GLY A 149 19.42 9.19 13.11
N GLU A 150 20.66 9.37 13.58
CA GLU A 150 21.00 10.44 14.52
C GLU A 150 20.96 11.80 13.82
N ILE A 151 20.18 12.72 14.38
CA ILE A 151 20.05 14.09 13.91
C ILE A 151 20.97 14.96 14.74
N ALA A 152 21.91 15.61 14.07
CA ALA A 152 22.79 16.60 14.64
C ALA A 152 22.60 17.95 13.96
N ILE A 153 22.77 19.02 14.74
CA ILE A 153 22.80 20.39 14.25
C ILE A 153 24.19 20.96 14.45
N THR A 154 24.64 21.78 13.50
CA THR A 154 25.84 22.60 13.69
C THR A 154 25.40 23.98 14.16
N HIS A 155 25.73 24.32 15.40
CA HIS A 155 25.51 25.64 15.97
C HIS A 155 26.86 26.27 16.34
N ALA A 156 27.15 27.44 15.77
CA ALA A 156 28.42 28.16 15.98
C ALA A 156 29.71 27.33 15.73
N GLY A 157 29.66 26.33 14.84
CA GLY A 157 30.79 25.46 14.50
C GLY A 157 30.94 24.21 15.39
N GLU A 158 30.09 24.05 16.42
CA GLU A 158 29.99 22.83 17.22
C GLU A 158 28.81 21.97 16.76
N VAL A 159 29.04 20.65 16.68
CA VAL A 159 28.02 19.67 16.31
C VAL A 159 27.34 19.18 17.58
N VAL A 160 26.05 19.51 17.74
CA VAL A 160 25.22 19.08 18.87
C VAL A 160 24.22 18.03 18.38
N VAL A 161 24.23 16.86 19.01
CA VAL A 161 23.29 15.77 18.70
C VAL A 161 21.97 16.03 19.43
N LEU A 162 20.87 16.15 18.69
CA LEU A 162 19.53 16.41 19.24
C LEU A 162 18.79 15.12 19.60
N GLY A 163 19.11 14.01 18.92
CA GLY A 163 18.49 12.71 19.14
C GLY A 163 18.49 11.84 17.88
N ALA A 164 17.86 10.68 17.95
CA ALA A 164 17.76 9.74 16.84
C ALA A 164 16.32 9.55 16.37
N ILE A 165 16.15 9.42 15.05
CA ILE A 165 14.91 8.99 14.42
C ILE A 165 14.67 7.53 14.81
N ARG A 166 13.45 7.22 15.24
CA ARG A 166 13.06 5.84 15.51
C ARG A 166 12.77 5.12 14.22
N LEU A 167 13.60 4.13 13.93
CA LEU A 167 13.43 3.21 12.82
C LEU A 167 12.81 1.91 13.33
N VAL A 168 11.71 1.50 12.72
CA VAL A 168 11.00 0.25 13.05
C VAL A 168 10.85 -0.63 11.82
N GLU A 169 10.77 -1.92 12.05
CA GLU A 169 10.45 -2.93 11.05
C GLU A 169 9.26 -3.75 11.53
N PHE A 170 8.42 -4.17 10.59
CA PHE A 170 7.25 -5.01 10.83
C PHE A 170 7.51 -6.42 10.30
N ALA A 171 7.03 -7.42 11.04
CA ALA A 171 7.13 -8.82 10.60
C ALA A 171 6.38 -9.05 9.28
N ASN A 172 5.24 -8.38 9.08
CA ASN A 172 4.49 -8.42 7.83
C ASN A 172 4.14 -7.00 7.35
N PRO A 173 4.99 -6.38 6.50
CA PRO A 173 4.72 -5.04 5.96
C PRO A 173 3.42 -4.96 5.14
N SER A 174 3.04 -6.02 4.43
CA SER A 174 1.82 -6.04 3.60
C SER A 174 0.53 -5.99 4.41
N GLY A 175 0.59 -6.23 5.72
CA GLY A 175 -0.52 -6.02 6.64
C GLY A 175 -0.72 -4.57 7.07
N LEU A 176 0.18 -3.64 6.70
CA LEU A 176 0.03 -2.23 7.03
C LEU A 176 -1.11 -1.60 6.22
N GLU A 177 -1.92 -0.79 6.90
CA GLU A 177 -2.97 -0.02 6.27
C GLU A 177 -2.42 1.35 5.84
N SER A 178 -2.76 1.80 4.63
CA SER A 178 -2.33 3.09 4.11
C SER A 178 -3.51 4.07 4.14
N PRO A 179 -3.65 4.93 5.18
CA PRO A 179 -4.68 5.97 5.20
C PRO A 179 -4.49 7.04 4.13
N GLY A 180 -3.32 7.11 3.48
CA GLY A 180 -3.00 8.05 2.41
C GLY A 180 -1.67 8.77 2.64
N HIS A 181 -1.30 9.66 1.72
CA HIS A 181 -0.11 10.53 1.83
C HIS A 181 1.22 9.81 2.14
N GLY A 182 1.36 8.54 1.73
CA GLY A 182 2.55 7.72 2.00
C GLY A 182 2.72 7.29 3.47
N GLN A 183 1.67 7.44 4.28
CA GLN A 183 1.63 6.98 5.67
C GLN A 183 1.09 5.55 5.75
N TYR A 184 1.56 4.85 6.77
CA TYR A 184 1.19 3.49 7.11
C TYR A 184 0.82 3.40 8.58
N VAL A 185 -0.23 2.62 8.89
CA VAL A 185 -0.73 2.37 10.24
C VAL A 185 -0.70 0.85 10.48
N PRO A 186 -0.28 0.41 11.67
CA PRO A 186 -0.24 -1.00 12.01
C PRO A 186 -1.66 -1.55 12.17
N SER A 187 -1.86 -2.77 11.69
CA SER A 187 -3.09 -3.54 11.87
C SER A 187 -2.79 -4.84 12.65
N GLU A 188 -3.81 -5.62 12.98
CA GLU A 188 -3.59 -6.94 13.58
C GLU A 188 -2.76 -7.86 12.67
N ASN A 189 -2.86 -7.67 11.34
CA ASN A 189 -2.16 -8.47 10.35
C ASN A 189 -0.69 -8.07 10.13
N SER A 190 -0.28 -6.86 10.53
CA SER A 190 1.12 -6.43 10.40
C SER A 190 2.06 -7.06 11.43
N GLY A 191 1.48 -7.51 12.55
CA GLY A 191 2.23 -7.99 13.71
C GLY A 191 2.91 -6.86 14.49
N PRO A 192 3.67 -7.20 15.55
CA PRO A 192 4.36 -6.22 16.38
C PRO A 192 5.51 -5.54 15.63
N GLN A 193 5.75 -4.27 15.96
CA GLN A 193 6.93 -3.54 15.48
C GLN A 193 8.18 -3.96 16.26
N THR A 194 9.31 -4.03 15.56
CA THR A 194 10.63 -4.25 16.15
C THR A 194 11.57 -3.11 15.74
N PRO A 195 12.54 -2.70 16.58
CA PRO A 195 13.53 -1.70 16.17
C PRO A 195 14.36 -2.22 14.99
N SER A 196 14.47 -1.44 13.92
CA SER A 196 15.31 -1.83 12.77
C SER A 196 16.79 -1.67 13.12
N LYS A 197 17.60 -2.68 12.78
CA LYS A 197 19.07 -2.65 12.91
C LYS A 197 19.79 -2.62 11.56
N SER A 198 19.09 -2.91 10.47
CA SER A 198 19.64 -3.05 9.12
C SER A 198 19.34 -1.85 8.22
N THR A 199 18.34 -1.03 8.58
CA THR A 199 17.94 0.12 7.78
C THR A 199 18.94 1.27 7.95
N GLN A 200 19.42 1.78 6.83
CA GLN A 200 20.26 2.98 6.79
C GLN A 200 19.46 4.19 6.32
N VAL A 201 19.78 5.34 6.88
CA VAL A 201 19.19 6.62 6.53
C VAL A 201 20.10 7.38 5.57
N HIS A 202 19.58 7.76 4.42
CA HIS A 202 20.28 8.59 3.45
C HIS A 202 19.69 9.99 3.43
N GLN A 203 20.47 10.95 3.90
CA GLN A 203 20.13 12.37 3.84
C GLN A 203 20.28 12.90 2.40
N GLY A 204 19.46 13.87 2.00
CA GLY A 204 19.54 14.52 0.70
C GLY A 204 19.06 13.66 -0.46
N HIS A 205 18.35 12.57 -0.16
CA HIS A 205 17.84 11.63 -1.14
C HIS A 205 16.36 11.40 -0.93
N VAL A 206 15.66 11.06 -2.01
CA VAL A 206 14.29 10.59 -1.98
C VAL A 206 14.20 9.26 -2.71
N GLU A 207 13.47 8.31 -2.13
CA GLU A 207 13.17 7.03 -2.79
C GLU A 207 12.18 7.26 -3.94
N THR A 208 12.47 6.73 -5.13
CA THR A 208 11.52 6.73 -6.26
C THR A 208 10.48 5.65 -6.10
N SER A 209 9.39 5.74 -6.86
CA SER A 209 8.41 4.66 -6.89
C SER A 209 9.03 3.37 -7.44
N ASN A 210 8.63 2.23 -6.88
CA ASN A 210 8.96 0.91 -7.40
C ASN A 210 8.03 0.44 -8.54
N VAL A 211 7.24 1.35 -9.11
CA VAL A 211 6.31 1.05 -10.20
C VAL A 211 7.03 1.11 -11.55
N SER A 212 6.94 0.03 -12.33
CA SER A 212 7.34 0.00 -13.74
C SER A 212 6.16 0.35 -14.64
N LEU A 213 6.22 1.51 -15.30
CA LEU A 213 5.12 1.99 -16.14
C LEU A 213 4.80 1.03 -17.30
N ALA A 214 5.81 0.41 -17.90
CA ALA A 214 5.63 -0.55 -18.98
C ALA A 214 4.86 -1.80 -18.50
N ASP A 215 5.25 -2.35 -17.34
CA ASP A 215 4.60 -3.54 -16.78
C ASP A 215 3.16 -3.24 -16.34
N GLU A 216 2.91 -2.05 -15.77
CA GLU A 216 1.57 -1.61 -15.42
C GLU A 216 0.68 -1.39 -16.65
N MET A 217 1.20 -0.79 -17.73
CA MET A 217 0.44 -0.63 -18.98
C MET A 217 0.05 -1.98 -19.59
N THR A 218 0.96 -2.97 -19.58
CA THR A 218 0.61 -4.32 -20.07
C THR A 218 -0.42 -4.99 -19.15
N SER A 219 -0.32 -4.79 -17.84
CA SER A 219 -1.29 -5.28 -16.85
C SER A 219 -2.66 -4.63 -17.02
N LEU A 220 -2.71 -3.33 -17.34
CA LEU A 220 -3.93 -2.59 -17.65
C LEU A 220 -4.63 -3.18 -18.88
N ILE A 221 -3.87 -3.43 -19.96
CA ILE A 221 -4.42 -4.01 -21.19
C ILE A 221 -4.98 -5.41 -20.91
N ARG A 222 -4.27 -6.23 -20.12
CA ARG A 222 -4.75 -7.57 -19.72
C ARG A 222 -6.03 -7.48 -18.89
N ALA A 223 -6.09 -6.58 -17.90
CA ALA A 223 -7.27 -6.37 -17.07
C ALA A 223 -8.46 -5.84 -17.87
N GLN A 224 -8.24 -4.92 -18.81
CA GLN A 224 -9.28 -4.38 -19.69
C GLN A 224 -9.84 -5.47 -20.62
N ARG A 225 -8.99 -6.31 -21.21
CA ARG A 225 -9.42 -7.46 -22.02
C ARG A 225 -10.24 -8.45 -21.19
N ALA A 226 -9.79 -8.78 -19.98
CA ALA A 226 -10.52 -9.66 -19.07
C ALA A 226 -11.90 -9.09 -18.70
N TYR A 227 -11.97 -7.79 -18.38
CA TYR A 227 -13.24 -7.10 -18.13
C TYR A 227 -14.19 -7.17 -19.35
N GLN A 228 -13.68 -6.90 -20.56
CA GLN A 228 -14.47 -6.99 -21.79
C GLN A 228 -15.00 -8.40 -22.07
N ILE A 229 -14.20 -9.44 -21.80
CA ILE A 229 -14.61 -10.85 -21.94
C ILE A 229 -15.70 -11.20 -20.92
N ASN A 230 -15.55 -10.78 -19.66
CA ASN A 230 -16.56 -10.99 -18.62
C ASN A 230 -17.88 -10.28 -18.95
N ALA A 231 -17.81 -9.02 -19.41
CA ALA A 231 -18.99 -8.26 -19.82
C ALA A 231 -19.70 -8.90 -21.03
N LYS A 232 -18.97 -9.40 -22.02
CA LYS A 232 -19.54 -10.16 -23.15
C LYS A 232 -20.22 -11.44 -22.68
N SER A 233 -19.63 -12.15 -21.71
CA SER A 233 -20.22 -13.38 -21.16
C SER A 233 -21.55 -13.11 -20.46
N ILE A 234 -21.68 -11.99 -19.74
CA ILE A 234 -22.95 -11.56 -19.14
C ILE A 234 -24.00 -11.28 -20.22
N LYS A 235 -23.64 -10.53 -21.28
CA LYS A 235 -24.54 -10.28 -22.42
C LYS A 235 -25.03 -11.55 -23.09
N LEU A 236 -24.13 -12.53 -23.32
CA LEU A 236 -24.49 -13.82 -23.90
C LEU A 236 -25.45 -14.61 -22.99
N LEU A 237 -25.27 -14.53 -21.66
CA LEU A 237 -26.22 -15.12 -20.72
C LEU A 237 -27.59 -14.46 -20.86
N ASP A 238 -27.67 -13.13 -20.90
CA ASP A 238 -28.92 -12.40 -21.06
C ASP A 238 -29.63 -12.73 -22.39
N GLU A 239 -28.89 -12.82 -23.50
CA GLU A 239 -29.43 -13.25 -24.80
C GLU A 239 -29.99 -14.67 -24.77
N MET A 240 -29.31 -15.60 -24.09
CA MET A 240 -29.79 -16.98 -23.92
C MET A 240 -31.07 -17.02 -23.08
N TRP A 241 -31.15 -16.18 -22.04
CA TRP A 241 -32.36 -16.03 -21.23
C TRP A 241 -33.54 -15.54 -22.06
N GLU A 242 -33.35 -14.49 -22.85
CA GLU A 242 -34.39 -13.96 -23.74
C GLU A 242 -34.90 -15.04 -24.69
N LYS A 243 -33.99 -15.77 -25.35
CA LYS A 243 -34.34 -16.89 -26.25
C LYS A 243 -35.05 -18.04 -25.55
N THR A 244 -34.66 -18.39 -24.32
CA THR A 244 -35.38 -19.43 -23.57
C THR A 244 -36.79 -18.99 -23.16
N ASN A 245 -36.99 -17.70 -22.92
CA ASN A 245 -38.30 -17.18 -22.55
C ASN A 245 -39.27 -17.12 -23.75
N THR A 246 -38.75 -16.90 -24.96
CA THR A 246 -39.56 -16.94 -26.19
C THR A 246 -39.93 -18.34 -26.64
N ILE A 247 -39.14 -19.38 -26.31
CA ILE A 247 -39.48 -20.80 -26.59
C ILE A 247 -40.62 -21.31 -25.68
N ARG A 248 -40.85 -20.67 -24.52
CA ARG A 248 -41.88 -21.08 -23.55
C ARG A 248 -43.27 -20.51 -23.85
N ARG A 249 -43.42 -19.76 -24.95
CA ARG A 249 -44.67 -19.14 -25.42
C ARG A 249 -45.16 -19.81 -26.68
#